data_AF-A0A1B6JDJ8-F1
#
_entry.id   AF-A0A1B6JDJ8-F1
#
_cell.length_a   1.000
_cell.length_b   1.000
_cell.length_c   1.000
_cell.angle_alpha   90.00
_cell.angle_beta   90.00
_cell.angle_gamma   90.00
#
_symmetry.space_group_name_H-M   'P 1'
#
loop_
_entity.id
_entity.type
_entity.pdbx_description
1 polymer ?
#
loop_
_entity_poly.entity_id
_entity_poly.type
_entity_poly.pdbx_seq_one_letter_code
_entity_poly.pdbx_strand_id
1 'polypeptide(L)'
;ANMYHPRRALRNAITEWLPEFFRVKQAWGPITKPQPALPLPLPLPVIIPSVNTCMSVTTTTNTSATTGQNNNQLQALAEVCSSQVNGNESMMQPTTGPVVMNSLISESKVLSEPMDCNSTPANSPASNSPAHSKSGLGTASDVPMADTNSGSGALSNSSSMTMQVEPAVDVAPERPRDVDKELTIEDLALLCDLFYLPFEHGSQGVQLLQEFNWLKSNAHLIALNNHKTPEKTPEVEEWHERAAKLEEISQNVNRLFQRITFCNNRELLYDLYPYVWDMRGVISLLNSYIKWLASGHFPQMVSNFTLGNYTWFSKGWKESFMSGDQEPWVFRGGLTADLQRLIPVDAGSDLFVYKAPDVPCSKIYTVRPYLLEDEPGVYNVCRKTFMWSSPSLPNLIPDRLVGAFLTLSPELSLVVEDETGVVGYAVAALDARQFYSKVRLAWLPEMCQKYPAIPQSSEKLSAEEEMINWFHSPKLEDVPDSVHSQHPSVMSCSLLATVFDQSVAKRLIICLLAALRANGSFGVYVVVSSQDRPLVEFYSKLGFVELSQGLAPDTIYLGRIF
;
A
#
# COMPACT_ATOMS: atom_id res chain seq x y z
N ALA A 1 -27.68 33.12 -23.76
CA ALA A 1 -26.79 33.37 -22.60
C ALA A 1 -26.76 32.23 -21.57
N ASN A 2 -27.37 31.06 -21.82
CA ASN A 2 -27.34 29.92 -20.90
C ASN A 2 -26.48 28.79 -21.48
N MET A 3 -25.17 28.99 -21.58
CA MET A 3 -24.25 27.89 -21.90
C MET A 3 -23.89 27.19 -20.59
N TYR A 4 -24.18 25.90 -20.48
CA TYR A 4 -23.82 25.10 -19.32
C TYR A 4 -22.30 25.10 -19.15
N HIS A 5 -21.82 25.40 -17.95
CA HIS A 5 -20.40 25.41 -17.63
C HIS A 5 -20.14 24.43 -16.48
N PRO A 6 -19.60 23.22 -16.75
CA PRO A 6 -19.53 22.14 -15.76
C PRO A 6 -18.76 22.53 -14.49
N ARG A 7 -17.64 23.25 -14.62
CA ARG A 7 -16.88 23.74 -13.46
C ARG A 7 -17.66 24.72 -12.59
N ARG A 8 -18.50 25.56 -13.19
CA ARG A 8 -19.34 26.52 -12.45
C ARG A 8 -20.49 25.79 -11.76
N ALA A 9 -21.08 24.80 -12.44
CA ALA A 9 -22.09 23.95 -11.85
C ALA A 9 -21.55 23.17 -10.65
N LEU A 10 -20.35 22.58 -10.75
CA LEU A 10 -19.69 21.88 -9.64
C LEU A 10 -19.42 22.82 -8.46
N ARG A 11 -18.89 24.02 -8.70
CA ARG A 11 -18.65 25.01 -7.64
C ARG A 11 -19.94 25.43 -6.92
N ASN A 12 -21.01 25.64 -7.68
CA ASN A 12 -22.32 25.94 -7.11
C ASN A 12 -22.84 24.76 -6.27
N ALA A 13 -22.75 23.54 -6.79
CA ALA A 13 -23.15 22.33 -6.08
C ALA A 13 -22.37 22.15 -4.76
N ILE A 14 -21.05 22.36 -4.76
CA ILE A 14 -20.23 22.32 -3.53
C ILE A 14 -20.73 23.34 -2.51
N THR A 15 -21.05 24.56 -2.96
CA THR A 15 -21.56 25.63 -2.09
C THR A 15 -22.92 25.28 -1.49
N GLU A 16 -23.79 24.64 -2.28
CA GLU A 16 -25.11 24.19 -1.85
C GLU A 16 -25.07 22.96 -0.93
N TRP A 17 -24.08 22.08 -1.10
CA TRP A 17 -23.90 20.86 -0.30
C TRP A 17 -23.19 21.10 1.04
N LEU A 18 -22.32 22.11 1.12
CA LEU A 18 -21.57 22.38 2.35
C LEU A 18 -22.46 22.49 3.61
N PRO A 19 -23.61 23.19 3.60
CA PRO A 19 -24.55 23.22 4.73
C PRO A 19 -25.05 21.85 5.22
N GLU A 20 -25.13 20.83 4.34
CA GLU A 20 -25.61 19.49 4.73
C GLU A 20 -24.65 18.78 5.69
N PHE A 21 -23.35 19.07 5.63
CA PHE A 21 -22.36 18.52 6.56
C PHE A 21 -22.50 19.08 7.98
N PHE A 22 -23.12 20.25 8.12
CA PHE A 22 -23.35 20.92 9.40
C PHE A 22 -24.68 20.53 10.06
N ARG A 23 -25.58 19.88 9.32
CA ARG A 23 -26.84 19.35 9.88
C ARG A 23 -26.56 18.24 10.89
N VAL A 24 -27.28 18.26 12.00
CA VAL A 24 -27.13 17.23 13.04
C VAL A 24 -27.97 16.02 12.67
N LYS A 25 -27.29 14.94 12.30
CA LYS A 25 -27.89 13.61 12.09
C LYS A 25 -27.08 12.60 12.88
N GLN A 26 -27.76 11.80 13.71
CA GLN A 26 -27.10 10.75 14.47
C GLN A 26 -27.08 9.46 13.64
N ALA A 27 -25.92 8.85 13.56
CA ALA A 27 -25.71 7.55 12.96
C ALA A 27 -24.64 6.80 13.76
N TRP A 28 -24.91 5.53 14.06
CA TRP A 28 -24.00 4.66 14.79
C TRP A 28 -24.12 3.22 14.32
N GLY A 29 -23.06 2.43 14.57
CA GLY A 29 -22.95 1.04 14.12
C GLY A 29 -21.62 0.78 13.42
N PRO A 30 -21.36 -0.47 13.00
CA PRO A 30 -20.16 -0.80 12.25
C PRO A 30 -20.26 -0.28 10.81
N ILE A 31 -19.15 0.24 10.28
CA ILE A 31 -19.05 0.61 8.87
C ILE A 31 -19.09 -0.67 8.01
N THR A 32 -20.16 -0.84 7.27
CA THR A 32 -20.28 -1.81 6.18
C THR A 32 -20.08 -1.06 4.87
N LYS A 33 -18.97 -1.32 4.15
CA LYS A 33 -18.87 -0.86 2.74
C LYS A 33 -20.12 -1.38 2.02
N PRO A 34 -20.83 -0.58 1.22
CA PRO A 34 -21.79 -1.14 0.27
C PRO A 34 -20.97 -2.06 -0.65
N GLN A 35 -21.06 -3.38 -0.43
CA GLN A 35 -20.51 -4.31 -1.40
C GLN A 35 -21.29 -4.07 -2.70
N PRO A 36 -20.63 -3.86 -3.85
CA PRO A 36 -21.29 -4.17 -5.11
C PRO A 36 -21.74 -5.62 -4.96
N ALA A 37 -23.03 -5.89 -5.15
CA ALA A 37 -23.49 -7.27 -5.27
C ALA A 37 -22.69 -7.89 -6.41
N LEU A 38 -21.66 -8.67 -6.10
CA LEU A 38 -20.97 -9.47 -7.10
C LEU A 38 -22.04 -10.44 -7.63
N PRO A 39 -22.44 -10.36 -8.91
CA PRO A 39 -23.29 -11.41 -9.46
C PRO A 39 -22.51 -12.72 -9.32
N LEU A 40 -23.18 -13.75 -8.80
CA LEU A 40 -22.69 -15.13 -8.77
C LEU A 40 -22.03 -15.46 -10.13
N PRO A 41 -20.85 -16.10 -10.16
CA PRO A 41 -20.18 -16.41 -11.41
C PRO A 41 -21.08 -17.34 -12.23
N LEU A 42 -21.68 -16.80 -13.29
CA LEU A 42 -22.26 -17.60 -14.36
C LEU A 42 -21.10 -18.39 -15.01
N PRO A 43 -21.29 -19.66 -15.37
CA PRO A 43 -20.26 -20.45 -16.04
C PRO A 43 -20.05 -19.87 -17.44
N LEU A 44 -18.98 -19.11 -17.63
CA LEU A 44 -18.55 -18.64 -18.95
C LEU A 44 -17.88 -19.78 -19.73
N PRO A 45 -18.10 -19.89 -21.05
CA PRO A 45 -17.48 -20.90 -21.88
C PRO A 45 -15.97 -20.61 -22.04
N VAL A 46 -15.19 -21.68 -22.17
CA VAL A 46 -13.74 -21.70 -22.33
C VAL A 46 -13.29 -20.77 -23.46
N ILE A 47 -12.57 -19.70 -23.13
CA ILE A 47 -11.82 -18.87 -24.08
C ILE A 47 -10.36 -19.31 -24.04
N ILE A 48 -9.84 -19.64 -25.22
CA ILE A 48 -8.45 -20.04 -25.48
C ILE A 48 -7.53 -18.83 -25.19
N PRO A 49 -6.40 -18.98 -24.46
CA PRO A 49 -5.60 -17.84 -24.03
C PRO A 49 -4.83 -17.23 -25.20
N SER A 50 -5.06 -15.93 -25.45
CA SER A 50 -4.13 -15.10 -26.20
C SER A 50 -3.04 -14.57 -25.26
N VAL A 51 -1.81 -14.64 -25.74
CA VAL A 51 -0.59 -14.24 -25.05
C VAL A 51 -0.68 -12.75 -24.71
N ASN A 52 -0.74 -12.38 -23.42
CA ASN A 52 -0.29 -11.10 -22.81
C ASN A 52 -0.87 -10.77 -21.41
N THR A 53 -1.55 -11.69 -20.72
CA THR A 53 -1.98 -11.43 -19.32
C THR A 53 -1.09 -12.18 -18.33
N CYS A 54 -0.12 -11.49 -17.73
CA CYS A 54 0.65 -12.00 -16.61
C CYS A 54 -0.23 -11.97 -15.34
N MET A 55 -0.86 -13.10 -15.06
CA MET A 55 -1.46 -13.43 -13.78
C MET A 55 -0.98 -14.84 -13.44
N SER A 56 -0.22 -15.00 -12.36
CA SER A 56 0.16 -16.33 -11.87
C SER A 56 0.23 -16.31 -10.34
N VAL A 57 -0.84 -16.79 -9.73
CA VAL A 57 -0.83 -17.39 -8.40
C VAL A 57 -0.69 -18.89 -8.66
N THR A 58 0.30 -19.57 -8.09
CA THR A 58 0.27 -21.04 -8.02
C THR A 58 0.93 -21.53 -6.74
N THR A 59 0.11 -22.18 -5.92
CA THR A 59 0.48 -23.06 -4.81
C THR A 59 1.10 -24.35 -5.35
N THR A 60 2.31 -24.69 -4.91
CA THR A 60 3.00 -25.94 -5.28
C THR A 60 2.55 -27.12 -4.43
N THR A 61 2.04 -28.16 -5.10
CA THR A 61 1.97 -29.53 -4.56
C THR A 61 2.89 -30.41 -5.42
N ASN A 62 3.78 -31.16 -4.77
CA ASN A 62 4.77 -32.04 -5.41
C ASN A 62 4.13 -33.26 -6.08
N THR A 63 4.54 -33.57 -7.31
CA THR A 63 4.65 -34.94 -7.83
C THR A 63 5.73 -35.06 -8.91
N SER A 64 6.49 -36.15 -8.80
CA SER A 64 7.62 -36.59 -9.62
C SER A 64 7.19 -37.36 -10.88
N ALA A 65 7.82 -37.12 -12.05
CA ALA A 65 8.33 -38.14 -13.00
C ALA A 65 8.82 -37.59 -14.38
N THR A 66 10.06 -37.97 -14.72
CA THR A 66 10.62 -38.45 -16.02
C THR A 66 10.53 -37.65 -17.34
N THR A 67 11.71 -37.20 -17.80
CA THR A 67 12.34 -37.22 -19.15
C THR A 67 11.51 -37.21 -20.44
N GLY A 68 11.75 -36.19 -21.29
CA GLY A 68 11.48 -36.20 -22.74
C GLY A 68 11.80 -34.85 -23.40
N GLN A 69 12.70 -34.83 -24.38
CA GLN A 69 13.24 -33.65 -25.08
C GLN A 69 12.18 -32.88 -25.91
N ASN A 70 12.31 -31.55 -25.98
CA ASN A 70 12.48 -30.83 -27.25
C ASN A 70 12.76 -29.32 -27.03
N ASN A 71 13.93 -28.89 -27.51
CA ASN A 71 14.36 -27.50 -27.68
C ASN A 71 13.59 -26.85 -28.84
N ASN A 72 13.21 -25.57 -28.68
CA ASN A 72 13.24 -24.50 -29.72
C ASN A 72 12.46 -23.22 -29.30
N GLN A 73 12.76 -22.63 -28.15
CA GLN A 73 12.12 -21.37 -27.72
C GLN A 73 13.05 -20.39 -26.99
N LEU A 74 14.37 -20.47 -27.26
CA LEU A 74 15.39 -19.60 -26.65
C LEU A 74 16.14 -18.72 -27.66
N GLN A 75 15.74 -18.72 -28.94
CA GLN A 75 16.47 -18.01 -30.00
C GLN A 75 15.78 -16.74 -30.52
N ALA A 76 14.52 -16.48 -30.13
CA ALA A 76 13.77 -15.29 -30.57
C ALA A 76 13.82 -14.10 -29.59
N LEU A 77 14.41 -14.26 -28.41
CA LEU A 77 14.54 -13.20 -27.39
C LEU A 77 15.91 -12.51 -27.38
N ALA A 78 16.88 -13.00 -28.16
CA ALA A 78 18.25 -12.47 -28.17
C ALA A 78 18.50 -11.37 -29.24
N GLU A 79 17.65 -11.24 -30.26
CA GLU A 79 17.87 -10.29 -31.37
C GLU A 79 17.34 -8.86 -31.12
N VAL A 80 16.51 -8.63 -30.09
CA VAL A 80 15.98 -7.28 -29.81
C VAL A 80 16.90 -6.47 -28.88
N CYS A 81 17.86 -7.11 -28.20
CA CYS A 81 18.73 -6.46 -27.19
C CYS A 81 20.21 -6.33 -27.59
N SER A 82 20.60 -6.61 -28.84
CA SER A 82 21.99 -6.49 -29.27
C SER A 82 22.14 -5.65 -30.54
N SER A 83 22.11 -4.33 -30.38
CA SER A 83 22.84 -3.43 -31.28
C SER A 83 23.84 -2.60 -30.47
N GLN A 84 25.12 -2.97 -30.64
CA GLN A 84 26.26 -2.29 -30.05
C GLN A 84 26.45 -0.88 -30.63
N VAL A 85 26.81 0.01 -29.73
CA VAL A 85 27.48 1.29 -29.93
C VAL A 85 28.78 1.12 -30.71
N ASN A 86 29.01 1.97 -31.72
CA ASN A 86 30.35 2.38 -32.12
C ASN A 86 30.34 3.74 -32.84
N GLY A 87 31.01 4.74 -32.24
CA GLY A 87 31.93 5.65 -32.94
C GLY A 87 31.45 7.02 -33.45
N ASN A 88 31.76 8.04 -32.64
CA ASN A 88 32.17 9.42 -32.98
C ASN A 88 31.15 10.57 -33.17
N GLU A 89 31.20 11.47 -32.18
CA GLU A 89 31.14 12.95 -32.19
C GLU A 89 30.16 13.68 -33.11
N SER A 90 29.11 14.27 -32.52
CA SER A 90 28.86 15.72 -32.58
C SER A 90 27.73 16.12 -31.64
N MET A 91 27.93 17.24 -30.92
CA MET A 91 26.93 17.93 -30.12
C MET A 91 25.62 18.18 -30.91
N MET A 92 24.48 18.00 -30.27
CA MET A 92 23.26 18.75 -30.59
C MET A 92 22.36 18.90 -29.35
N GLN A 93 22.15 20.15 -28.96
CA GLN A 93 21.18 20.61 -27.95
C GLN A 93 19.76 20.18 -28.31
N PRO A 94 18.85 19.95 -27.34
CA PRO A 94 17.43 20.01 -27.62
C PRO A 94 17.02 21.48 -27.75
N THR A 95 16.62 21.81 -28.98
CA THR A 95 16.02 23.07 -29.41
C THR A 95 14.84 23.48 -28.53
N THR A 96 14.88 24.71 -28.06
CA THR A 96 13.76 25.47 -27.50
C THR A 96 12.63 25.57 -28.53
N GLY A 97 11.54 24.83 -28.32
CA GLY A 97 10.25 25.01 -28.99
C GLY A 97 9.17 25.26 -27.93
N PRO A 98 8.21 26.18 -28.16
CA PRO A 98 7.30 26.62 -27.11
C PRO A 98 6.28 25.52 -26.83
N VAL A 99 6.28 25.01 -25.60
CA VAL A 99 5.16 24.23 -25.06
C VAL A 99 4.01 25.21 -24.89
N VAL A 100 3.02 25.12 -25.78
CA VAL A 100 1.82 25.95 -25.71
C VAL A 100 0.99 25.48 -24.52
N MET A 101 1.13 26.18 -23.40
CA MET A 101 0.24 26.06 -22.25
C MET A 101 -1.14 26.56 -22.65
N ASN A 102 -2.16 25.69 -22.55
CA ASN A 102 -3.54 26.17 -22.45
C ASN A 102 -3.77 26.68 -21.02
N SER A 103 -3.22 27.87 -20.76
CA SER A 103 -3.70 28.78 -19.73
C SER A 103 -4.95 29.47 -20.28
N LEU A 104 -6.13 29.13 -19.76
CA LEU A 104 -7.37 29.83 -20.07
C LEU A 104 -7.86 30.55 -18.82
N ILE A 105 -7.10 31.58 -18.43
CA ILE A 105 -7.60 32.74 -17.70
C ILE A 105 -7.81 33.83 -18.75
N SER A 106 -9.06 34.06 -19.16
CA SER A 106 -9.71 35.35 -19.53
C SER A 106 -10.87 35.17 -20.51
N GLU A 107 -11.91 36.00 -20.33
CA GLU A 107 -13.19 35.97 -21.04
C GLU A 107 -13.10 36.52 -22.47
N SER A 108 -13.42 35.73 -23.51
CA SER A 108 -14.26 36.21 -24.64
C SER A 108 -14.52 35.19 -25.76
N LYS A 109 -15.77 35.25 -26.22
CA LYS A 109 -16.36 34.88 -27.53
C LYS A 109 -16.34 33.42 -27.99
N VAL A 110 -17.53 32.84 -27.85
CA VAL A 110 -18.02 31.62 -28.49
C VAL A 110 -18.03 31.76 -30.02
N LEU A 111 -17.43 30.81 -30.72
CA LEU A 111 -17.75 30.45 -32.10
C LEU A 111 -18.07 28.95 -32.13
N SER A 112 -19.31 28.67 -32.52
CA SER A 112 -19.92 27.35 -32.66
C SER A 112 -19.67 26.77 -34.05
N GLU A 113 -19.31 25.50 -34.14
CA GLU A 113 -19.43 24.70 -35.37
C GLU A 113 -20.18 23.38 -35.10
N PRO A 114 -20.90 22.84 -36.11
CA PRO A 114 -22.11 22.07 -35.91
C PRO A 114 -21.89 20.53 -35.92
N MET A 115 -22.82 19.84 -35.26
CA MET A 115 -22.99 18.38 -35.27
C MET A 115 -23.78 17.93 -36.50
N ASP A 116 -23.24 16.99 -37.28
CA ASP A 116 -23.97 16.29 -38.34
C ASP A 116 -24.52 14.95 -37.81
N CYS A 117 -25.84 14.90 -37.64
CA CYS A 117 -26.62 13.66 -37.53
C CYS A 117 -27.07 13.26 -38.94
N ASN A 118 -26.92 11.99 -39.34
CA ASN A 118 -27.57 11.51 -40.57
C ASN A 118 -28.36 10.22 -40.34
N SER A 119 -29.54 10.22 -40.94
CA SER A 119 -30.65 9.28 -40.74
C SER A 119 -30.60 8.10 -41.73
N THR A 120 -31.17 6.96 -41.29
CA THR A 120 -31.43 5.75 -42.07
C THR A 120 -32.32 5.96 -43.30
N PRO A 121 -32.28 5.03 -44.26
CA PRO A 121 -33.51 4.65 -44.97
C PRO A 121 -33.78 3.13 -44.96
N ALA A 122 -35.08 2.81 -45.01
CA ALA A 122 -35.68 1.48 -45.05
C ALA A 122 -35.67 0.88 -46.46
N ASN A 123 -35.64 -0.46 -46.55
CA ASN A 123 -36.38 -1.28 -47.53
C ASN A 123 -36.29 -2.78 -47.20
N SER A 124 -37.45 -3.43 -47.08
CA SER A 124 -37.62 -4.89 -47.05
C SER A 124 -38.00 -5.41 -48.45
N PRO A 125 -37.93 -6.73 -48.71
CA PRO A 125 -39.19 -7.49 -48.83
C PRO A 125 -39.16 -8.92 -48.23
N ALA A 126 -40.36 -9.50 -48.15
CA ALA A 126 -40.75 -10.73 -47.45
C ALA A 126 -40.61 -12.04 -48.25
N SER A 127 -40.61 -13.20 -47.57
CA SER A 127 -41.45 -14.38 -47.93
C SER A 127 -41.33 -15.58 -46.95
N ASN A 128 -42.51 -16.01 -46.44
CA ASN A 128 -43.05 -17.36 -46.26
C ASN A 128 -42.33 -18.51 -45.49
N SER A 129 -43.07 -19.02 -44.50
CA SER A 129 -42.97 -20.32 -43.80
C SER A 129 -43.14 -21.55 -44.72
N PRO A 130 -42.90 -22.80 -44.24
CA PRO A 130 -44.01 -23.56 -43.64
C PRO A 130 -43.66 -24.49 -42.45
N ALA A 131 -44.72 -24.94 -41.78
CA ALA A 131 -44.77 -25.82 -40.62
C ALA A 131 -44.62 -27.32 -40.95
N HIS A 132 -44.21 -28.13 -39.97
CA HIS A 132 -44.62 -29.54 -39.85
C HIS A 132 -44.65 -30.03 -38.39
N SER A 133 -45.72 -30.75 -38.07
CA SER A 133 -46.10 -31.39 -36.81
C SER A 133 -45.76 -32.90 -36.80
N LYS A 134 -45.52 -33.48 -35.60
CA LYS A 134 -45.76 -34.88 -35.14
C LYS A 134 -45.11 -35.06 -33.75
N SER A 135 -45.84 -35.33 -32.65
CA SER A 135 -46.44 -36.60 -32.18
C SER A 135 -45.49 -37.49 -31.35
N GLY A 136 -45.81 -37.70 -30.05
CA GLY A 136 -45.83 -39.04 -29.44
C GLY A 136 -44.86 -39.39 -28.29
N LEU A 137 -45.39 -39.36 -27.06
CA LEU A 137 -45.30 -40.35 -25.94
C LEU A 137 -43.97 -41.02 -25.47
N GLY A 138 -43.79 -41.07 -24.14
CA GLY A 138 -43.09 -42.13 -23.39
C GLY A 138 -42.14 -41.64 -22.27
N THR A 139 -42.63 -41.29 -21.08
CA THR A 139 -42.56 -42.08 -19.82
C THR A 139 -41.19 -42.65 -19.42
N ALA A 140 -40.57 -42.14 -18.35
CA ALA A 140 -40.00 -42.93 -17.25
C ALA A 140 -39.56 -42.05 -16.05
N SER A 141 -40.22 -42.30 -14.92
CA SER A 141 -39.95 -42.06 -13.49
C SER A 141 -38.76 -41.21 -12.99
N ASP A 142 -39.11 -40.23 -12.16
CA ASP A 142 -38.81 -40.12 -10.71
C ASP A 142 -37.69 -41.00 -10.12
N VAL A 143 -36.81 -40.40 -9.31
CA VAL A 143 -36.94 -40.33 -7.83
C VAL A 143 -35.78 -39.48 -7.26
N PRO A 144 -36.07 -38.47 -6.41
CA PRO A 144 -35.09 -37.79 -5.56
C PRO A 144 -34.92 -38.54 -4.23
N MET A 145 -33.73 -38.50 -3.62
CA MET A 145 -33.53 -38.94 -2.24
C MET A 145 -32.92 -37.82 -1.42
N ALA A 146 -33.74 -37.32 -0.49
CA ALA A 146 -33.35 -36.62 0.73
C ALA A 146 -32.61 -37.62 1.66
N ASP A 147 -31.74 -37.17 2.57
CA ASP A 147 -32.01 -36.90 4.00
C ASP A 147 -30.61 -37.03 4.67
N THR A 148 -30.22 -36.47 5.83
CA THR A 148 -30.93 -36.01 7.02
C THR A 148 -29.95 -35.20 7.91
N ASN A 149 -30.39 -34.01 8.32
CA ASN A 149 -30.57 -33.52 9.70
C ASN A 149 -29.59 -33.89 10.84
N SER A 150 -29.05 -32.87 11.54
CA SER A 150 -29.42 -32.48 12.93
C SER A 150 -28.23 -32.02 13.80
N GLY A 151 -28.37 -30.84 14.40
CA GLY A 151 -27.55 -30.34 15.50
C GLY A 151 -28.12 -29.02 16.05
N SER A 152 -28.88 -29.13 17.13
CA SER A 152 -29.83 -28.16 17.68
C SER A 152 -29.27 -26.86 18.27
N GLY A 153 -30.04 -25.77 18.11
CA GLY A 153 -30.53 -24.91 19.20
C GLY A 153 -29.57 -23.97 19.94
N ALA A 154 -29.57 -22.70 19.54
CA ALA A 154 -29.46 -21.58 20.48
C ALA A 154 -30.14 -20.33 19.89
N LEU A 155 -31.28 -19.95 20.46
CA LEU A 155 -31.85 -18.60 20.30
C LEU A 155 -30.87 -17.61 20.95
N SER A 156 -30.16 -16.85 20.14
CA SER A 156 -29.48 -15.63 20.58
C SER A 156 -29.97 -14.49 19.70
N ASN A 157 -30.41 -13.40 20.34
CA ASN A 157 -30.70 -12.12 19.71
C ASN A 157 -29.50 -11.73 18.83
N SER A 158 -29.62 -11.90 17.51
CA SER A 158 -28.77 -11.17 16.58
C SER A 158 -29.27 -9.73 16.56
N SER A 159 -28.70 -8.90 17.42
CA SER A 159 -28.71 -7.45 17.24
C SER A 159 -28.26 -7.18 15.80
N SER A 160 -29.13 -6.56 15.01
CA SER A 160 -28.86 -6.27 13.59
C SER A 160 -27.50 -5.60 13.43
N MET A 161 -26.61 -6.22 12.66
CA MET A 161 -25.26 -5.72 12.31
C MET A 161 -25.33 -4.62 11.25
N THR A 162 -26.28 -3.69 11.39
CA THR A 162 -26.59 -2.66 10.40
C THR A 162 -26.54 -1.28 11.04
N MET A 163 -25.96 -0.30 10.34
CA MET A 163 -25.96 1.10 10.76
C MET A 163 -27.39 1.54 11.09
N GLN A 164 -27.57 2.18 12.25
CA GLN A 164 -28.83 2.79 12.66
C GLN A 164 -28.72 4.30 12.47
N VAL A 165 -29.75 4.89 11.87
CA VAL A 165 -29.86 6.34 11.62
C VAL A 165 -31.07 6.87 12.36
N GLU A 166 -30.89 7.91 13.18
CA GLU A 166 -32.01 8.65 13.75
C GLU A 166 -32.38 9.83 12.85
N PRO A 167 -33.68 10.20 12.79
CA PRO A 167 -34.12 11.37 12.06
C PRO A 167 -33.44 12.64 12.62
N ALA A 168 -33.18 13.60 11.73
CA ALA A 168 -32.54 14.87 12.09
C ALA A 168 -33.30 15.56 13.21
N VAL A 169 -32.58 15.98 14.26
CA VAL A 169 -33.14 16.78 15.35
C VAL A 169 -32.72 18.23 15.09
N ASP A 170 -33.68 19.11 14.81
CA ASP A 170 -33.43 20.54 14.51
C ASP A 170 -32.88 21.34 15.70
N VAL A 171 -32.81 20.74 16.90
CA VAL A 171 -32.28 21.36 18.10
C VAL A 171 -31.38 20.38 18.84
N ALA A 172 -30.07 20.47 18.60
CA ALA A 172 -29.04 19.81 19.39
C ALA A 172 -28.31 20.85 20.25
N PRO A 173 -27.83 20.49 21.46
CA PRO A 173 -27.05 21.40 22.29
C PRO A 173 -25.80 21.85 21.52
N GLU A 174 -25.58 23.16 21.46
CA GLU A 174 -24.42 23.76 20.78
C GLU A 174 -23.13 23.15 21.37
N ARG A 175 -22.49 22.25 20.64
CA ARG A 175 -21.07 21.97 20.87
C ARG A 175 -20.31 23.26 20.55
N PRO A 176 -19.33 23.67 21.38
CA PRO A 176 -18.54 24.86 21.09
C PRO A 176 -17.97 24.76 19.67
N ARG A 177 -18.24 25.79 18.85
CA ARG A 177 -17.79 25.85 17.46
C ARG A 177 -16.27 25.94 17.42
N ASP A 178 -15.65 24.83 17.08
CA ASP A 178 -14.22 24.77 16.81
C ASP A 178 -14.01 25.04 15.32
N VAL A 179 -13.82 26.32 14.99
CA VAL A 179 -13.72 26.81 13.60
C VAL A 179 -12.62 26.08 12.82
N ASP A 180 -11.56 25.65 13.50
CA ASP A 180 -10.44 24.95 12.87
C ASP A 180 -10.81 23.55 12.37
N LYS A 181 -11.86 22.95 12.95
CA LYS A 181 -12.39 21.62 12.60
C LYS A 181 -13.57 21.66 11.63
N GLU A 182 -14.01 22.83 11.20
CA GLU A 182 -15.11 22.98 10.26
C GLU A 182 -14.67 22.69 8.81
N LEU A 183 -15.51 21.96 8.09
CA LEU A 183 -15.36 21.71 6.65
C LEU A 183 -15.45 23.02 5.85
N THR A 184 -14.56 23.18 4.88
CA THR A 184 -14.52 24.35 3.99
C THR A 184 -14.87 23.98 2.55
N ILE A 185 -15.09 24.99 1.70
CA ILE A 185 -15.34 24.80 0.27
C ILE A 185 -14.12 24.15 -0.39
N GLU A 186 -12.92 24.52 0.03
CA GLU A 186 -11.66 23.96 -0.45
C GLU A 186 -11.54 22.47 -0.11
N ASP A 187 -11.98 22.08 1.09
CA ASP A 187 -11.98 20.67 1.53
C ASP A 187 -12.91 19.83 0.64
N LEU A 188 -14.12 20.32 0.35
CA LEU A 188 -15.06 19.63 -0.54
C LEU A 188 -14.61 19.63 -2.00
N ALA A 189 -13.96 20.70 -2.46
CA ALA A 189 -13.36 20.74 -3.80
C ALA A 189 -12.23 19.71 -3.94
N LEU A 190 -11.38 19.57 -2.91
CA LEU A 190 -10.36 18.52 -2.85
C LEU A 190 -10.99 17.13 -2.88
N LEU A 191 -12.06 16.91 -2.11
CA LEU A 191 -12.79 15.64 -2.13
C LEU A 191 -13.31 15.31 -3.54
N CYS A 192 -13.92 16.28 -4.23
CA CYS A 192 -14.35 16.11 -5.61
C CYS A 192 -13.19 15.80 -6.57
N ASP A 193 -12.03 16.44 -6.41
CA ASP A 193 -10.87 16.18 -7.26
C ASP A 193 -10.26 14.78 -7.04
N LEU A 194 -10.30 14.26 -5.81
CA LEU A 194 -9.84 12.91 -5.48
C LEU A 194 -10.78 11.82 -6.04
N PHE A 195 -12.06 12.13 -6.21
CA PHE A 195 -13.11 11.23 -6.69
C PHE A 195 -13.87 11.82 -7.89
N TYR A 196 -13.14 12.37 -8.86
CA TYR A 196 -13.66 13.27 -9.90
C TYR A 196 -14.62 12.62 -10.88
N LEU A 197 -14.10 11.86 -11.84
CA LEU A 197 -14.87 11.19 -12.84
C LEU A 197 -14.36 9.76 -12.99
N PRO A 198 -15.20 8.87 -13.50
CA PRO A 198 -14.88 7.48 -13.31
C PRO A 198 -13.90 6.98 -14.41
N PHE A 199 -13.69 7.76 -15.48
CA PHE A 199 -12.61 7.60 -16.47
C PHE A 199 -11.50 8.67 -16.41
N GLU A 200 -11.62 9.69 -15.53
CA GLU A 200 -10.69 10.82 -15.48
C GLU A 200 -10.40 11.23 -14.04
N HIS A 201 -9.12 11.48 -13.75
CA HIS A 201 -8.69 11.99 -12.46
C HIS A 201 -8.87 13.51 -12.38
N GLY A 202 -9.24 14.02 -11.20
CA GLY A 202 -9.32 15.47 -10.96
C GLY A 202 -7.94 16.12 -10.95
N SER A 203 -7.91 17.45 -10.91
CA SER A 203 -6.67 18.20 -11.07
C SER A 203 -5.63 17.86 -10.00
N GLN A 204 -6.07 17.75 -8.73
CA GLN A 204 -5.20 17.33 -7.63
C GLN A 204 -4.73 15.87 -7.77
N GLY A 205 -5.58 14.97 -8.25
CA GLY A 205 -5.20 13.57 -8.49
C GLY A 205 -4.12 13.42 -9.55
N VAL A 206 -4.28 14.13 -10.68
CA VAL A 206 -3.26 14.17 -11.76
C VAL A 206 -1.95 14.78 -11.26
N GLN A 207 -2.03 15.88 -10.50
CA GLN A 207 -0.87 16.54 -9.93
C GLN A 207 -0.10 15.60 -9.00
N LEU A 208 -0.80 14.88 -8.11
CA LEU A 208 -0.22 13.90 -7.21
C LEU A 208 0.53 12.78 -7.97
N LEU A 209 -0.09 12.22 -9.01
CA LEU A 209 0.54 11.21 -9.88
C LEU A 209 1.83 11.76 -10.50
N GLN A 210 1.78 12.97 -11.05
CA GLN A 210 2.90 13.61 -11.74
C GLN A 210 4.05 13.93 -10.80
N GLU A 211 3.78 14.58 -9.65
CA GLU A 211 4.83 14.94 -8.69
C GLU A 211 5.51 13.69 -8.15
N PHE A 212 4.75 12.66 -7.76
CA PHE A 212 5.35 11.42 -7.28
C PHE A 212 6.22 10.73 -8.33
N ASN A 213 5.72 10.60 -9.56
CA ASN A 213 6.47 9.95 -10.63
C ASN A 213 7.75 10.72 -10.99
N TRP A 214 7.68 12.05 -11.01
CA TRP A 214 8.85 12.89 -11.24
C TRP A 214 9.87 12.73 -10.11
N LEU A 215 9.44 12.80 -8.84
CA LEU A 215 10.32 12.65 -7.67
C LEU A 215 11.01 11.29 -7.64
N LYS A 216 10.26 10.22 -7.93
CA LYS A 216 10.79 8.85 -8.03
C LYS A 216 11.81 8.72 -9.18
N SER A 217 11.50 9.24 -10.36
CA SER A 217 12.39 9.14 -11.53
C SER A 217 13.69 9.94 -11.36
N ASN A 218 13.61 11.05 -10.62
CA ASN A 218 14.73 11.96 -10.39
C ASN A 218 15.41 11.76 -9.02
N ALA A 219 15.12 10.66 -8.32
CA ALA A 219 15.71 10.38 -7.01
C ALA A 219 17.25 10.25 -7.03
N HIS A 220 17.83 9.87 -8.17
CA HIS A 220 19.28 9.78 -8.37
C HIS A 220 20.01 11.12 -8.10
N LEU A 221 19.33 12.26 -8.30
CA LEU A 221 19.87 13.59 -8.00
C LEU A 221 20.23 13.74 -6.51
N ILE A 222 19.38 13.23 -5.62
CA ILE A 222 19.58 13.29 -4.17
C ILE A 222 20.71 12.37 -3.72
N ALA A 223 20.75 11.14 -4.26
CA ALA A 223 21.82 10.19 -3.96
C ALA A 223 23.20 10.72 -4.37
N LEU A 224 23.30 11.43 -5.49
CA LEU A 224 24.56 12.04 -5.95
C LEU A 224 25.04 13.18 -5.03
N ASN A 225 24.11 13.99 -4.52
CA ASN A 225 24.43 15.12 -3.67
C ASN A 225 25.00 14.67 -2.31
N ASN A 226 24.47 13.61 -1.71
CA ASN A 226 24.98 13.08 -0.44
C ASN A 226 26.43 12.55 -0.53
N HIS A 227 26.89 12.16 -1.71
CA HIS A 227 28.26 11.68 -1.92
C HIS A 227 29.25 12.78 -2.33
N LYS A 228 28.78 13.97 -2.72
CA LYS A 228 29.61 15.12 -3.08
C LYS A 228 29.57 16.15 -1.95
N THR A 229 30.54 17.07 -1.91
CA THR A 229 30.42 18.27 -1.07
C THR A 229 29.09 18.95 -1.42
N PRO A 230 28.28 19.39 -0.43
CA PRO A 230 26.94 19.91 -0.65
C PRO A 230 26.98 21.26 -1.36
N GLU A 231 27.30 21.25 -2.65
CA GLU A 231 27.02 22.35 -3.55
C GLU A 231 25.53 22.29 -3.86
N LYS A 232 24.81 23.37 -3.55
CA LYS A 232 23.40 23.52 -3.88
C LYS A 232 23.24 23.58 -5.39
N THR A 233 23.11 22.43 -6.03
CA THR A 233 22.74 22.34 -7.43
C THR A 233 21.25 22.69 -7.56
N PRO A 234 20.85 23.55 -8.51
CA PRO A 234 19.46 23.98 -8.67
C PRO A 234 18.49 22.80 -8.89
N GLU A 235 18.97 21.68 -9.45
CA GLU A 235 18.18 20.47 -9.67
C GLU A 235 17.79 19.76 -8.36
N VAL A 236 18.64 19.83 -7.34
CA VAL A 236 18.36 19.28 -6.00
C VAL A 236 17.37 20.17 -5.26
N GLU A 237 17.48 21.49 -5.43
CA GLU A 237 16.52 22.45 -4.89
C GLU A 237 15.13 22.24 -5.50
N GLU A 238 15.02 22.07 -6.84
CA GLU A 238 13.75 21.73 -7.50
C GLU A 238 13.17 20.41 -6.92
N TRP A 239 14.01 19.41 -6.68
CA TRP A 239 13.54 18.14 -6.12
C TRP A 239 12.93 18.33 -4.72
N HIS A 240 13.58 19.11 -3.85
CA HIS A 240 13.05 19.39 -2.53
C HIS A 240 11.79 20.28 -2.57
N GLU A 241 11.71 21.25 -3.48
CA GLU A 241 10.50 22.06 -3.67
C GLU A 241 9.30 21.21 -4.10
N ARG A 242 9.50 20.30 -5.06
CA ARG A 242 8.46 19.35 -5.48
C ARG A 242 8.08 18.36 -4.38
N ALA A 243 9.04 17.91 -3.58
CA ALA A 243 8.77 17.06 -2.41
C ALA A 243 7.94 17.81 -1.36
N ALA A 244 8.25 19.09 -1.10
CA ALA A 244 7.46 19.94 -0.20
C ALA A 244 6.03 20.16 -0.71
N LYS A 245 5.86 20.30 -2.02
CA LYS A 245 4.55 20.39 -2.66
C LYS A 245 3.73 19.09 -2.53
N LEU A 246 4.37 17.93 -2.64
CA LEU A 246 3.73 16.64 -2.38
C LEU A 246 3.31 16.50 -0.90
N GLU A 247 4.17 16.94 0.02
CA GLU A 247 3.86 16.99 1.46
C GLU A 247 2.66 17.90 1.73
N GLU A 248 2.58 19.08 1.10
CA GLU A 248 1.45 20.01 1.24
C GLU A 248 0.13 19.34 0.78
N ILE A 249 0.13 18.66 -0.37
CA ILE A 249 -1.05 17.90 -0.83
C ILE A 249 -1.43 16.82 0.20
N SER A 250 -0.45 16.08 0.73
CA SER A 250 -0.69 15.08 1.79
C SER A 250 -1.28 15.70 3.07
N GLN A 251 -0.83 16.90 3.45
CA GLN A 251 -1.35 17.62 4.62
C GLN A 251 -2.78 18.12 4.39
N ASN A 252 -3.10 18.60 3.18
CA ASN A 252 -4.46 18.98 2.81
C ASN A 252 -5.43 17.80 2.91
N VAL A 253 -5.01 16.60 2.50
CA VAL A 253 -5.81 15.37 2.66
C VAL A 253 -5.96 14.96 4.12
N ASN A 254 -4.92 15.11 4.94
CA ASN A 254 -5.02 14.88 6.40
C ASN A 254 -6.00 15.85 7.06
N ARG A 255 -5.96 17.13 6.68
CA ARG A 255 -6.90 18.17 7.15
C ARG A 255 -8.33 17.86 6.74
N LEU A 256 -8.57 17.49 5.47
CA LEU A 256 -9.86 17.03 4.97
C LEU A 256 -10.38 15.84 5.80
N PHE A 257 -9.54 14.83 6.03
CA PHE A 257 -9.88 13.65 6.81
C PHE A 257 -10.31 14.02 8.25
N GLN A 258 -9.52 14.83 8.95
CA GLN A 258 -9.86 15.29 10.30
C GLN A 258 -11.20 16.04 10.31
N ARG A 259 -11.39 17.02 9.42
CA ARG A 259 -12.61 17.83 9.37
C ARG A 259 -13.85 17.02 9.02
N ILE A 260 -13.74 16.04 8.12
CA ILE A 260 -14.80 15.07 7.86
C ILE A 260 -15.15 14.28 9.12
N THR A 261 -14.16 13.78 9.88
CA THR A 261 -14.44 13.01 11.10
C THR A 261 -15.14 13.80 12.20
N PHE A 262 -15.01 15.14 12.19
CA PHE A 262 -15.68 16.05 13.13
C PHE A 262 -17.03 16.60 12.63
N CYS A 263 -17.50 16.22 11.43
CA CYS A 263 -18.75 16.75 10.91
C CYS A 263 -19.97 16.34 11.77
N ASN A 264 -20.98 17.22 11.78
CA ASN A 264 -22.20 17.01 12.57
C ASN A 264 -23.10 15.92 11.97
N ASN A 265 -23.06 15.80 10.64
CA ASN A 265 -23.85 14.83 9.91
C ASN A 265 -23.16 13.47 9.90
N ARG A 266 -23.51 12.62 10.87
CA ARG A 266 -22.87 11.30 11.03
C ARG A 266 -23.19 10.37 9.86
N GLU A 267 -24.36 10.46 9.24
CA GLU A 267 -24.71 9.66 8.05
C GLU A 267 -23.69 9.87 6.92
N LEU A 268 -23.44 11.13 6.56
CA LEU A 268 -22.43 11.48 5.54
C LEU A 268 -21.02 11.05 5.93
N LEU A 269 -20.65 11.16 7.21
CA LEU A 269 -19.36 10.67 7.68
C LEU A 269 -19.22 9.17 7.43
N TYR A 270 -20.18 8.36 7.86
CA TYR A 270 -20.08 6.90 7.76
C TYR A 270 -20.02 6.44 6.30
N ASP A 271 -20.71 7.13 5.40
CA ASP A 271 -20.68 6.82 3.96
C ASP A 271 -19.33 7.22 3.31
N LEU A 272 -18.80 8.40 3.63
CA LEU A 272 -17.58 8.92 3.00
C LEU A 272 -16.29 8.39 3.65
N TYR A 273 -16.33 8.02 4.92
CA TYR A 273 -15.15 7.69 5.71
C TYR A 273 -14.26 6.60 5.08
N PRO A 274 -14.79 5.45 4.60
CA PRO A 274 -13.95 4.41 4.00
C PRO A 274 -13.14 4.88 2.81
N TYR A 275 -13.70 5.78 1.99
CA TYR A 275 -13.07 6.29 0.78
C TYR A 275 -11.96 7.28 1.13
N VAL A 276 -12.25 8.25 2.01
CA VAL A 276 -11.28 9.26 2.44
C VAL A 276 -10.15 8.63 3.24
N TRP A 277 -10.47 7.67 4.12
CA TRP A 277 -9.49 6.94 4.91
C TRP A 277 -8.51 6.15 4.04
N ASP A 278 -9.01 5.45 3.01
CA ASP A 278 -8.17 4.66 2.11
C ASP A 278 -7.28 5.56 1.24
N MET A 279 -7.86 6.60 0.63
CA MET A 279 -7.12 7.58 -0.15
C MET A 279 -6.02 8.26 0.67
N ARG A 280 -6.35 8.73 1.90
CA ARG A 280 -5.35 9.28 2.83
C ARG A 280 -4.23 8.29 3.12
N GLY A 281 -4.59 7.03 3.33
CA GLY A 281 -3.64 5.94 3.57
C GLY A 281 -2.61 5.79 2.46
N VAL A 282 -3.06 5.78 1.20
CA VAL A 282 -2.19 5.64 0.04
C VAL A 282 -1.33 6.88 -0.19
N ILE A 283 -1.91 8.08 -0.07
CA ILE A 283 -1.16 9.34 -0.22
C ILE A 283 -0.09 9.47 0.86
N SER A 284 -0.44 9.14 2.11
CA SER A 284 0.54 9.13 3.21
C SER A 284 1.66 8.12 2.97
N LEU A 285 1.36 6.94 2.41
CA LEU A 285 2.37 5.94 2.08
C LEU A 285 3.34 6.42 1.00
N LEU A 286 2.81 7.00 -0.10
CA LEU A 286 3.63 7.59 -1.16
C LEU A 286 4.55 8.67 -0.60
N ASN A 287 4.00 9.56 0.23
CA ASN A 287 4.77 10.62 0.85
C ASN A 287 5.85 10.08 1.81
N SER A 288 5.56 9.01 2.56
CA SER A 288 6.54 8.33 3.42
C SER A 288 7.72 7.78 2.62
N TYR A 289 7.43 7.20 1.44
CA TYR A 289 8.46 6.70 0.54
C TYR A 289 9.32 7.83 -0.05
N ILE A 290 8.72 8.97 -0.41
CA ILE A 290 9.47 10.16 -0.83
C ILE A 290 10.36 10.69 0.29
N LYS A 291 9.87 10.74 1.55
CA LYS A 291 10.70 11.12 2.70
C LYS A 291 11.89 10.19 2.89
N TRP A 292 11.71 8.89 2.65
CA TRP A 292 12.82 7.95 2.63
C TRP A 292 13.78 8.22 1.48
N LEU A 293 13.30 8.47 0.25
CA LEU A 293 14.16 8.88 -0.87
C LEU A 293 14.93 10.18 -0.61
N ALA A 294 14.35 11.12 0.13
CA ALA A 294 15.03 12.35 0.52
C ALA A 294 16.28 12.10 1.38
N SER A 295 16.36 10.94 2.06
CA SER A 295 17.55 10.57 2.82
C SER A 295 18.74 10.15 1.93
N GLY A 296 18.51 9.83 0.65
CA GLY A 296 19.56 9.57 -0.35
C GLY A 296 20.38 8.29 -0.16
N HIS A 297 20.00 7.39 0.75
CA HIS A 297 20.73 6.14 1.02
C HIS A 297 20.24 4.99 0.13
N PHE A 298 20.50 5.08 -1.17
CA PHE A 298 20.18 4.03 -2.15
C PHE A 298 21.15 4.06 -3.34
N PRO A 299 21.31 2.94 -4.08
CA PRO A 299 22.19 2.88 -5.22
C PRO A 299 21.71 3.79 -6.36
N GLN A 300 22.67 4.32 -7.14
CA GLN A 300 22.41 5.19 -8.30
C GLN A 300 21.50 4.55 -9.36
N MET A 301 21.47 3.21 -9.41
CA MET A 301 20.67 2.44 -10.36
C MET A 301 19.27 2.08 -9.82
N VAL A 302 18.73 2.86 -8.87
CA VAL A 302 17.40 2.64 -8.26
C VAL A 302 16.29 2.48 -9.30
N SER A 303 16.37 3.16 -10.45
CA SER A 303 15.41 3.04 -11.54
C SER A 303 15.32 1.61 -12.08
N ASN A 304 16.42 0.87 -12.13
CA ASN A 304 16.46 -0.50 -12.67
C ASN A 304 15.70 -1.48 -11.77
N PHE A 305 15.66 -1.21 -10.48
CA PHE A 305 14.95 -2.03 -9.50
C PHE A 305 13.49 -1.64 -9.33
N THR A 306 13.06 -0.51 -9.88
CA THR A 306 11.72 0.05 -9.61
C THR A 306 10.84 0.16 -10.87
N LEU A 307 11.32 -0.37 -12.01
CA LEU A 307 10.71 -0.25 -13.34
C LEU A 307 9.62 -1.31 -13.66
N GLY A 308 9.22 -2.14 -12.68
CA GLY A 308 8.43 -3.37 -12.92
C GLY A 308 6.92 -3.22 -13.15
N ASN A 309 6.33 -2.05 -12.94
CA ASN A 309 4.86 -1.92 -12.89
C ASN A 309 4.26 -1.22 -14.11
N TYR A 310 3.23 -1.84 -14.71
CA TYR A 310 2.34 -1.18 -15.67
C TYR A 310 1.51 -0.14 -14.92
N THR A 311 1.87 1.13 -15.10
CA THR A 311 1.34 2.30 -14.37
C THR A 311 0.62 3.26 -15.30
N TRP A 312 -0.02 4.28 -14.73
CA TRP A 312 -0.63 5.42 -15.43
C TRP A 312 0.28 6.07 -16.49
N PHE A 313 1.60 6.01 -16.31
CA PHE A 313 2.59 6.60 -17.22
C PHE A 313 3.04 5.64 -18.35
N SER A 314 2.53 4.41 -18.37
CA SER A 314 2.89 3.41 -19.36
C SER A 314 2.23 3.69 -20.71
N LYS A 315 2.96 3.48 -21.80
CA LYS A 315 2.41 3.59 -23.16
C LYS A 315 1.25 2.59 -23.33
N GLY A 316 0.14 3.03 -23.91
CA GLY A 316 -1.03 2.18 -24.09
C GLY A 316 -1.96 2.11 -22.86
N TRP A 317 -1.60 2.75 -21.73
CA TRP A 317 -2.40 2.74 -20.50
C TRP A 317 -3.80 3.29 -20.76
N LYS A 318 -3.88 4.50 -21.32
CA LYS A 318 -5.16 5.16 -21.56
C LYS A 318 -5.99 4.40 -22.61
N GLU A 319 -5.35 3.96 -23.69
CA GLU A 319 -6.01 3.31 -24.83
C GLU A 319 -6.60 1.94 -24.46
N SER A 320 -5.99 1.23 -23.51
CA SER A 320 -6.42 -0.09 -23.06
C SER A 320 -7.74 -0.06 -22.27
N PHE A 321 -8.19 1.11 -21.80
CA PHE A 321 -9.33 1.23 -20.88
C PHE A 321 -10.36 2.31 -21.27
N MET A 322 -10.26 2.87 -22.47
CA MET A 322 -11.26 3.80 -23.02
C MET A 322 -12.37 3.12 -23.82
N SER A 323 -12.36 1.78 -23.96
CA SER A 323 -13.26 1.07 -24.88
C SER A 323 -14.74 1.02 -24.45
N GLY A 324 -15.15 1.70 -23.37
CA GLY A 324 -16.56 1.83 -22.97
C GLY A 324 -17.23 0.55 -22.46
N ASP A 325 -16.68 -0.62 -22.78
CA ASP A 325 -17.18 -1.94 -22.36
C ASP A 325 -16.88 -2.24 -20.89
N GLN A 326 -15.92 -1.55 -20.28
CA GLN A 326 -15.57 -1.69 -18.87
C GLN A 326 -15.28 -0.34 -18.22
N GLU A 327 -16.01 -0.07 -17.14
CA GLU A 327 -15.80 1.08 -16.26
C GLU A 327 -14.50 0.88 -15.43
N PRO A 328 -13.44 1.68 -15.63
CA PRO A 328 -12.12 1.44 -15.02
C PRO A 328 -12.13 1.41 -13.50
N TRP A 329 -13.02 2.15 -12.84
CA TRP A 329 -13.14 2.15 -11.38
C TRP A 329 -13.67 0.82 -10.83
N VAL A 330 -14.52 0.12 -11.58
CA VAL A 330 -15.12 -1.16 -11.18
C VAL A 330 -14.07 -2.28 -11.17
N PHE A 331 -13.12 -2.25 -12.11
CA PHE A 331 -12.15 -3.34 -12.28
C PHE A 331 -10.72 -2.99 -11.86
N ARG A 332 -10.36 -1.70 -11.82
CA ARG A 332 -8.97 -1.26 -11.59
C ARG A 332 -8.77 -0.41 -10.35
N GLY A 333 -9.83 0.05 -9.66
CA GLY A 333 -9.73 0.74 -8.37
C GLY A 333 -9.43 2.25 -8.43
N GLY A 334 -9.63 2.89 -9.59
CA GLY A 334 -9.54 4.34 -9.77
C GLY A 334 -8.19 4.95 -9.38
N LEU A 335 -8.21 6.23 -8.95
CA LEU A 335 -7.01 6.98 -8.56
C LEU A 335 -6.23 6.27 -7.44
N THR A 336 -6.91 5.73 -6.44
CA THR A 336 -6.28 5.02 -5.32
C THR A 336 -5.39 3.87 -5.81
N ALA A 337 -5.89 3.04 -6.72
CA ALA A 337 -5.11 1.92 -7.24
C ALA A 337 -3.99 2.36 -8.18
N ASP A 338 -4.18 3.43 -8.95
CA ASP A 338 -3.12 4.00 -9.79
C ASP A 338 -1.96 4.52 -8.94
N LEU A 339 -2.28 5.15 -7.81
CA LEU A 339 -1.29 5.59 -6.82
C LEU A 339 -0.57 4.41 -6.15
N GLN A 340 -1.30 3.36 -5.76
CA GLN A 340 -0.70 2.15 -5.17
C GLN A 340 0.32 1.50 -6.12
N ARG A 341 0.03 1.45 -7.43
CA ARG A 341 0.94 0.87 -8.45
C ARG A 341 2.26 1.64 -8.62
N LEU A 342 2.33 2.90 -8.19
CA LEU A 342 3.55 3.70 -8.27
C LEU A 342 4.61 3.26 -7.25
N ILE A 343 4.19 2.64 -6.15
CA ILE A 343 5.09 2.05 -5.15
C ILE A 343 5.83 0.86 -5.76
N PRO A 344 7.17 0.77 -5.64
CA PRO A 344 7.95 -0.31 -6.20
C PRO A 344 7.91 -1.57 -5.32
N VAL A 345 6.76 -2.24 -5.32
CA VAL A 345 6.55 -3.55 -4.69
C VAL A 345 5.80 -4.41 -5.71
N ASP A 346 6.43 -5.47 -6.20
CA ASP A 346 5.95 -6.32 -7.29
C ASP A 346 4.91 -7.34 -6.75
N ALA A 347 5.08 -7.84 -5.53
CA ALA A 347 4.17 -8.78 -4.86
C ALA A 347 3.56 -8.22 -3.56
N GLY A 348 2.84 -7.09 -3.64
CA GLY A 348 2.29 -6.37 -2.47
C GLY A 348 0.76 -6.21 -2.40
N SER A 349 0.00 -6.83 -3.31
CA SER A 349 -1.45 -6.58 -3.42
C SER A 349 -2.22 -6.95 -2.14
N ASP A 350 -1.82 -8.01 -1.45
CA ASP A 350 -2.35 -8.44 -0.15
C ASP A 350 -2.13 -7.41 0.98
N LEU A 351 -1.06 -6.62 0.90
CA LEU A 351 -0.78 -5.55 1.84
C LEU A 351 -1.71 -4.35 1.63
N PHE A 352 -2.37 -4.24 0.48
CA PHE A 352 -3.42 -3.24 0.22
C PHE A 352 -4.84 -3.78 0.53
N VAL A 353 -4.98 -5.06 0.91
CA VAL A 353 -6.27 -5.64 1.29
C VAL A 353 -6.50 -5.45 2.79
N TYR A 354 -7.28 -4.44 3.16
CA TYR A 354 -7.70 -4.21 4.54
C TYR A 354 -9.07 -3.54 4.61
N LYS A 355 -9.78 -3.75 5.71
CA LYS A 355 -11.08 -3.12 5.99
C LYS A 355 -10.83 -1.80 6.71
N ALA A 356 -11.58 -0.76 6.35
CA ALA A 356 -11.64 0.45 7.15
C ALA A 356 -12.11 0.11 8.58
N PRO A 357 -11.68 0.86 9.61
CA PRO A 357 -12.16 0.68 10.97
C PRO A 357 -13.69 0.67 11.05
N ASP A 358 -14.26 -0.18 11.89
CA ASP A 358 -15.72 -0.28 12.06
C ASP A 358 -16.33 1.00 12.61
N VAL A 359 -15.55 1.81 13.33
CA VAL A 359 -15.94 3.11 13.85
C VAL A 359 -15.00 4.18 13.31
N PRO A 360 -15.51 5.30 12.79
CA PRO A 360 -14.67 6.41 12.36
C PRO A 360 -13.73 6.89 13.47
N CYS A 361 -12.44 7.02 13.16
CA CYS A 361 -11.42 7.51 14.07
C CYS A 361 -10.70 8.70 13.42
N SER A 362 -10.43 9.75 14.19
CA SER A 362 -9.68 10.92 13.72
C SER A 362 -8.16 10.79 13.90
N LYS A 363 -7.69 9.69 14.51
CA LYS A 363 -6.28 9.50 14.87
C LYS A 363 -5.45 9.25 13.62
N ILE A 364 -4.40 10.05 13.46
CA ILE A 364 -3.49 9.97 12.32
C ILE A 364 -2.20 9.26 12.76
N TYR A 365 -1.78 8.32 11.93
CA TYR A 365 -0.47 7.68 12.03
C TYR A 365 0.38 8.05 10.82
N THR A 366 1.61 8.48 11.07
CA THR A 366 2.58 8.88 10.05
C THR A 366 3.76 7.93 10.07
N VAL A 367 4.09 7.37 8.91
CA VAL A 367 5.32 6.59 8.71
C VAL A 367 6.39 7.57 8.24
N ARG A 368 7.59 7.50 8.82
CA ARG A 368 8.73 8.30 8.37
C ARG A 368 10.05 7.59 8.63
N PRO A 369 11.15 8.03 7.97
CA PRO A 369 12.49 7.58 8.31
C PRO A 369 12.82 7.81 9.79
N TYR A 370 13.57 6.86 10.36
CA TYR A 370 14.09 6.94 11.71
C TYR A 370 15.12 8.08 11.85
N LEU A 371 15.04 8.79 12.98
CA LEU A 371 16.04 9.75 13.42
C LEU A 371 16.68 9.24 14.72
N LEU A 372 17.94 9.62 14.98
CA LEU A 372 18.64 9.20 16.21
C LEU A 372 17.89 9.60 17.49
N GLU A 373 17.16 10.71 17.46
CA GLU A 373 16.32 11.20 18.56
C GLU A 373 15.15 10.25 18.89
N ASP A 374 14.76 9.36 17.97
CA ASP A 374 13.67 8.40 18.15
C ASP A 374 14.10 7.14 18.91
N GLU A 375 15.40 6.91 19.12
CA GLU A 375 15.93 5.73 19.84
C GLU A 375 15.17 5.41 21.14
N PRO A 376 14.96 6.36 22.08
CA PRO A 376 14.22 6.08 23.30
C PRO A 376 12.76 5.66 23.04
N GLY A 377 12.14 6.21 21.99
CA GLY A 377 10.78 5.85 21.57
C GLY A 377 10.71 4.43 21.03
N VAL A 378 11.64 4.06 20.13
CA VAL A 378 11.77 2.71 19.57
C VAL A 378 12.06 1.69 20.69
N TYR A 379 12.95 2.02 21.63
CA TYR A 379 13.27 1.18 22.77
C TYR A 379 12.05 0.95 23.67
N ASN A 380 11.21 1.97 23.85
CA ASN A 380 9.97 1.86 24.61
C ASN A 380 8.95 0.96 23.93
N VAL A 381 8.80 1.06 22.60
CA VAL A 381 7.93 0.16 21.84
C VAL A 381 8.42 -1.28 21.96
N CYS A 382 9.72 -1.52 21.71
CA CYS A 382 10.31 -2.86 21.76
C CYS A 382 10.10 -3.52 23.14
N ARG A 383 10.29 -2.78 24.24
CA ARG A 383 9.99 -3.26 25.59
C ARG A 383 8.53 -3.65 25.79
N LYS A 384 7.59 -2.81 25.36
CA LYS A 384 6.15 -3.01 25.61
C LYS A 384 5.56 -4.12 24.76
N THR A 385 6.15 -4.39 23.59
CA THR A 385 5.72 -5.47 22.70
C THR A 385 6.33 -6.81 23.08
N PHE A 386 7.46 -6.82 23.80
CA PHE A 386 8.07 -8.05 24.29
C PHE A 386 7.21 -8.68 25.40
N MET A 387 6.77 -9.93 25.19
CA MET A 387 5.82 -10.60 26.08
C MET A 387 6.41 -11.05 27.42
N TRP A 388 7.74 -11.17 27.53
CA TRP A 388 8.36 -11.63 28.77
C TRP A 388 8.41 -10.52 29.82
N SER A 389 8.44 -10.93 31.09
CA SER A 389 8.51 -10.02 32.25
C SER A 389 9.50 -8.88 32.01
N SER A 390 9.05 -7.64 32.21
CA SER A 390 9.89 -6.45 32.03
C SER A 390 11.14 -6.59 32.89
N PRO A 391 12.33 -6.65 32.27
CA PRO A 391 13.55 -6.91 33.01
C PRO A 391 13.91 -5.72 33.91
N SER A 392 14.68 -5.99 34.95
CA SER A 392 15.26 -4.99 35.84
C SER A 392 16.11 -3.95 35.08
N LEU A 393 16.73 -4.36 33.97
CA LEU A 393 17.51 -3.53 33.05
C LEU A 393 16.68 -3.10 31.82
N PRO A 394 16.23 -1.84 31.72
CA PRO A 394 15.27 -1.41 30.71
C PRO A 394 15.80 -1.42 29.27
N ASN A 395 17.12 -1.40 29.07
CA ASN A 395 17.72 -1.37 27.72
C ASN A 395 18.14 -2.75 27.21
N LEU A 396 18.09 -3.79 28.05
CA LEU A 396 18.58 -5.12 27.70
C LEU A 396 17.82 -5.75 26.53
N ILE A 397 16.48 -5.63 26.51
CA ILE A 397 15.65 -6.17 25.41
C ILE A 397 15.89 -5.41 24.11
N PRO A 398 15.77 -4.07 24.07
CA PRO A 398 16.01 -3.34 22.83
C PRO A 398 17.45 -3.49 22.30
N ASP A 399 18.46 -3.50 23.17
CA ASP A 399 19.87 -3.69 22.76
C ASP A 399 20.11 -5.05 22.09
N ARG A 400 19.36 -6.08 22.50
CA ARG A 400 19.42 -7.41 21.90
C ARG A 400 18.70 -7.46 20.54
N LEU A 401 17.51 -6.86 20.44
CA LEU A 401 16.61 -7.07 19.30
C LEU A 401 16.74 -6.01 18.19
N VAL A 402 16.96 -4.75 18.55
CA VAL A 402 16.78 -3.60 17.65
C VAL A 402 17.99 -2.68 17.62
N GLY A 403 18.74 -2.54 18.73
CA GLY A 403 19.86 -1.59 18.83
C GLY A 403 20.93 -1.75 17.74
N ALA A 404 21.22 -3.00 17.38
CA ALA A 404 22.12 -3.31 16.26
C ALA A 404 21.65 -2.74 14.92
N PHE A 405 20.34 -2.80 14.63
CA PHE A 405 19.79 -2.25 13.39
C PHE A 405 19.86 -0.72 13.39
N LEU A 406 19.49 -0.07 14.49
CA LEU A 406 19.51 1.40 14.58
C LEU A 406 20.92 1.97 14.45
N THR A 407 21.93 1.24 14.96
CA THR A 407 23.32 1.71 14.94
C THR A 407 24.03 1.36 13.62
N LEU A 408 23.82 0.15 13.09
CA LEU A 408 24.59 -0.37 11.95
C LEU A 408 23.89 -0.18 10.58
N SER A 409 22.57 -0.02 10.58
CA SER A 409 21.75 0.17 9.37
C SER A 409 20.56 1.12 9.61
N PRO A 410 20.79 2.37 10.06
CA PRO A 410 19.72 3.35 10.28
C PRO A 410 18.96 3.72 9.00
N GLU A 411 19.58 3.57 7.82
CA GLU A 411 19.03 3.96 6.52
C GLU A 411 17.78 3.16 6.08
N LEU A 412 17.64 1.95 6.62
CA LEU A 412 16.50 1.05 6.39
C LEU A 412 15.62 0.92 7.65
N SER A 413 15.69 1.92 8.54
CA SER A 413 14.86 2.03 9.73
C SER A 413 13.76 3.06 9.54
N LEU A 414 12.52 2.64 9.77
CA LEU A 414 11.31 3.46 9.69
C LEU A 414 10.60 3.43 11.05
N VAL A 415 9.97 4.56 11.40
CA VAL A 415 9.14 4.68 12.60
C VAL A 415 7.72 5.07 12.24
N VAL A 416 6.78 4.70 13.11
CA VAL A 416 5.41 5.17 13.08
C VAL A 416 5.19 6.06 14.28
N GLU A 417 4.75 7.29 14.02
CA GLU A 417 4.40 8.24 15.07
C GLU A 417 2.92 8.61 15.03
N ASP A 418 2.40 8.92 16.22
CA ASP A 418 1.12 9.60 16.42
C ASP A 418 1.34 10.90 17.21
N GLU A 419 0.26 11.56 17.63
CA GLU A 419 0.31 12.80 18.43
C GLU A 419 1.08 12.68 19.76
N THR A 420 1.29 11.46 20.27
CA THR A 420 1.98 11.19 21.55
C THR A 420 3.44 10.78 21.38
N GLY A 421 3.86 10.46 20.16
CA GLY A 421 5.23 10.07 19.82
C GLY A 421 5.29 8.75 19.06
N VAL A 422 6.44 8.05 19.16
CA VAL A 422 6.69 6.80 18.43
C VAL A 422 5.85 5.66 19.01
N VAL A 423 5.03 5.04 18.16
CA VAL A 423 4.11 3.93 18.49
C VAL A 423 4.45 2.62 17.77
N GLY A 424 5.39 2.66 16.83
CA GLY A 424 5.83 1.50 16.08
C GLY A 424 7.16 1.73 15.39
N TYR A 425 7.82 0.65 15.00
CA TYR A 425 9.02 0.69 14.19
C TYR A 425 9.08 -0.51 13.25
N ALA A 426 9.78 -0.33 12.14
CA ALA A 426 10.26 -1.42 11.31
C ALA A 426 11.70 -1.12 10.90
N VAL A 427 12.59 -2.04 11.21
CA VAL A 427 14.03 -1.94 10.94
C VAL A 427 14.43 -3.08 10.02
N ALA A 428 15.35 -2.82 9.10
CA ALA A 428 15.90 -3.86 8.24
C ALA A 428 17.38 -3.65 7.97
N ALA A 429 18.01 -4.72 7.51
CA ALA A 429 19.33 -4.70 6.92
C ALA A 429 19.29 -5.37 5.54
N LEU A 430 19.96 -4.75 4.56
CA LEU A 430 19.89 -5.16 3.16
C LEU A 430 20.47 -6.56 2.91
N ASP A 431 21.65 -6.83 3.47
CA ASP A 431 22.33 -8.12 3.40
C ASP A 431 22.52 -8.64 4.83
N ALA A 432 21.80 -9.70 5.16
CA ALA A 432 21.82 -10.29 6.47
C ALA A 432 23.21 -10.84 6.86
N ARG A 433 23.99 -11.39 5.92
CA ARG A 433 25.33 -11.93 6.21
C ARG A 433 26.29 -10.81 6.59
N GLN A 434 26.25 -9.72 5.83
CA GLN A 434 27.06 -8.54 6.12
C GLN A 434 26.63 -7.89 7.44
N PHE A 435 25.32 -7.78 7.67
CA PHE A 435 24.77 -7.25 8.91
C PHE A 435 25.25 -8.04 10.13
N TYR A 436 25.07 -9.35 10.13
CA TYR A 436 25.50 -10.20 11.25
C TYR A 436 27.03 -10.22 11.43
N SER A 437 27.80 -10.09 10.35
CA SER A 437 29.26 -9.89 10.44
C SER A 437 29.61 -8.58 11.16
N LYS A 438 28.93 -7.47 10.83
CA LYS A 438 29.07 -6.18 11.53
C LYS A 438 28.64 -6.28 12.99
N VAL A 439 27.55 -6.98 13.29
CA VAL A 439 27.08 -7.23 14.66
C VAL A 439 28.15 -7.95 15.48
N ARG A 440 28.77 -9.01 14.93
CA ARG A 440 29.84 -9.76 15.61
C ARG A 440 31.08 -8.91 15.89
N LEU A 441 31.44 -8.00 14.98
CA LEU A 441 32.68 -7.22 15.06
C LEU A 441 32.55 -5.90 15.83
N ALA A 442 31.40 -5.23 15.77
CA ALA A 442 31.21 -3.89 16.34
C ALA A 442 30.21 -3.88 17.50
N TRP A 443 29.03 -4.47 17.33
CA TRP A 443 27.94 -4.36 18.32
C TRP A 443 28.16 -5.25 19.55
N LEU A 444 28.48 -6.53 19.35
CA LEU A 444 28.62 -7.47 20.47
C LEU A 444 29.74 -7.10 21.45
N PRO A 445 30.95 -6.67 21.01
CA PRO A 445 31.98 -6.24 21.95
C PRO A 445 31.53 -5.07 22.84
N GLU A 446 30.80 -4.10 22.31
CA GLU A 446 30.25 -2.99 23.09
C GLU A 446 29.18 -3.47 24.09
N MET A 447 28.30 -4.39 23.66
CA MET A 447 27.29 -4.97 24.54
C MET A 447 27.90 -5.83 25.65
N CYS A 448 28.96 -6.58 25.37
CA CYS A 448 29.68 -7.36 26.38
C CYS A 448 30.38 -6.47 27.42
N GLN A 449 30.78 -5.24 27.06
CA GLN A 449 31.29 -4.26 28.01
C GLN A 449 30.17 -3.64 28.86
N LYS A 450 29.02 -3.34 28.23
CA LYS A 450 27.83 -2.78 28.89
C LYS A 450 27.17 -3.78 29.85
N TYR A 451 27.19 -5.07 29.50
CA TYR A 451 26.58 -6.17 30.24
C TYR A 451 27.62 -7.25 30.59
N PRO A 452 28.28 -7.16 31.75
CA PRO A 452 29.30 -8.13 32.17
C PRO A 452 28.78 -9.57 32.26
N ALA A 453 29.64 -10.55 31.99
CA ALA A 453 29.29 -11.96 32.05
C ALA A 453 28.93 -12.38 33.49
N ILE A 454 27.81 -13.12 33.62
CA ILE A 454 27.35 -13.65 34.90
C ILE A 454 27.91 -15.08 35.06
N PRO A 455 28.62 -15.39 36.16
CA PRO A 455 29.19 -16.71 36.37
C PRO A 455 28.08 -17.77 36.51
N GLN A 456 28.19 -18.85 35.73
CA GLN A 456 27.25 -19.98 35.70
C GLN A 456 27.23 -20.72 37.07
N SER A 457 26.45 -20.19 38.03
CA SER A 457 26.40 -20.72 39.40
C SER A 457 25.01 -21.22 39.80
N SER A 458 24.01 -21.08 38.92
CA SER A 458 22.60 -21.40 39.18
C SER A 458 22.10 -22.54 38.29
N GLU A 459 21.37 -23.51 38.86
CA GLU A 459 20.68 -24.58 38.12
C GLU A 459 19.53 -24.07 37.22
N LYS A 460 19.08 -22.82 37.36
CA LYS A 460 18.13 -22.14 36.46
C LYS A 460 18.49 -20.67 36.30
N LEU A 461 18.90 -20.27 35.10
CA LEU A 461 19.15 -18.87 34.77
C LEU A 461 17.83 -18.09 34.72
N SER A 462 17.82 -16.86 35.22
CA SER A 462 16.73 -15.92 34.95
C SER A 462 16.71 -15.55 33.48
N ALA A 463 15.54 -15.17 32.93
CA ALA A 463 15.42 -14.71 31.53
C ALA A 463 16.38 -13.55 31.22
N GLU A 464 16.64 -12.67 32.19
CA GLU A 464 17.64 -11.60 32.09
C GLU A 464 19.07 -12.14 31.95
N GLU A 465 19.41 -13.17 32.73
CA GLU A 465 20.74 -13.78 32.71
C GLU A 465 20.95 -14.57 31.40
N GLU A 466 19.91 -15.22 30.88
CA GLU A 466 19.94 -15.86 29.56
C GLU A 466 20.16 -14.83 28.43
N MET A 467 19.52 -13.67 28.52
CA MET A 467 19.72 -12.57 27.58
C MET A 467 21.13 -11.99 27.64
N ILE A 468 21.68 -11.79 28.84
CA ILE A 468 23.07 -11.31 29.00
C ILE A 468 24.04 -12.36 28.45
N ASN A 469 23.83 -13.63 28.78
CA ASN A 469 24.67 -14.73 28.29
C ASN A 469 24.63 -14.85 26.75
N TRP A 470 23.51 -14.48 26.11
CA TRP A 470 23.42 -14.43 24.65
C TRP A 470 24.41 -13.44 24.02
N PHE A 471 24.72 -12.30 24.65
CA PHE A 471 25.73 -11.38 24.10
C PHE A 471 27.15 -11.98 24.13
N HIS A 472 27.48 -12.73 25.18
CA HIS A 472 28.80 -13.37 25.36
C HIS A 472 28.96 -14.65 24.54
N SER A 473 27.88 -15.34 24.25
CA SER A 473 27.87 -16.59 23.46
C SER A 473 26.67 -16.58 22.51
N PRO A 474 26.68 -15.68 21.51
CA PRO A 474 25.58 -15.54 20.57
C PRO A 474 25.46 -16.81 19.73
N LYS A 475 24.32 -17.48 19.85
CA LYS A 475 23.86 -18.40 18.81
C LYS A 475 23.29 -17.58 17.66
N LEU A 476 24.14 -16.79 17.00
CA LEU A 476 23.86 -16.30 15.65
C LEU A 476 24.02 -17.52 14.74
N GLU A 477 23.00 -18.37 14.73
CA GLU A 477 22.97 -19.54 13.86
C GLU A 477 23.20 -19.10 12.43
N ASP A 478 23.97 -19.90 11.69
CA ASP A 478 24.12 -19.73 10.26
C ASP A 478 22.75 -20.03 9.65
N VAL A 479 22.00 -18.97 9.36
CA VAL A 479 20.71 -19.03 8.68
C VAL A 479 20.93 -19.88 7.42
N PRO A 480 20.06 -20.88 7.14
CA PRO A 480 20.30 -21.80 6.04
C PRO A 480 20.58 -21.06 4.73
N ASP A 481 21.55 -21.54 3.95
CA ASP A 481 21.90 -20.93 2.66
C ASP A 481 20.69 -20.84 1.71
N SER A 482 19.74 -21.77 1.82
CA SER A 482 18.46 -21.75 1.10
C SER A 482 17.63 -20.50 1.43
N VAL A 483 17.57 -20.10 2.70
CA VAL A 483 16.85 -18.89 3.13
C VAL A 483 17.57 -17.65 2.60
N HIS A 484 18.88 -17.56 2.76
CA HIS A 484 19.66 -16.40 2.30
C HIS A 484 19.61 -16.19 0.78
N SER A 485 19.61 -17.27 -0.01
CA SER A 485 19.57 -17.16 -1.47
C SER A 485 18.25 -16.60 -2.01
N GLN A 486 17.14 -16.87 -1.31
CA GLN A 486 15.80 -16.37 -1.69
C GLN A 486 15.42 -15.08 -0.95
N HIS A 487 15.96 -14.87 0.25
CA HIS A 487 15.65 -13.76 1.14
C HIS A 487 16.97 -13.17 1.68
N PRO A 488 17.65 -12.30 0.91
CA PRO A 488 18.93 -11.72 1.31
C PRO A 488 18.83 -10.75 2.50
N SER A 489 17.69 -10.07 2.65
CA SER A 489 17.48 -9.06 3.69
C SER A 489 16.87 -9.65 4.96
N VAL A 490 17.17 -9.04 6.10
CA VAL A 490 16.58 -9.37 7.40
C VAL A 490 15.88 -8.16 8.00
N MET A 491 14.74 -8.36 8.66
CA MET A 491 14.02 -7.27 9.30
C MET A 491 13.45 -7.63 10.68
N SER A 492 13.00 -6.59 11.39
CA SER A 492 12.22 -6.68 12.61
C SER A 492 11.19 -5.54 12.63
N CYS A 493 9.95 -5.85 13.00
CA CYS A 493 8.85 -4.91 13.06
C CYS A 493 8.05 -5.13 14.34
N SER A 494 7.59 -4.04 14.96
CA SER A 494 6.71 -4.09 16.14
C SER A 494 5.87 -2.83 16.24
N LEU A 495 4.65 -3.00 16.73
CA LEU A 495 3.68 -1.93 16.98
C LEU A 495 3.11 -2.08 18.38
N LEU A 496 2.78 -0.96 19.01
CA LEU A 496 2.06 -0.96 20.29
C LEU A 496 0.62 -1.44 20.10
N ALA A 497 0.10 -2.15 21.11
CA ALA A 497 -1.30 -2.59 21.15
C ALA A 497 -2.33 -1.43 21.13
N THR A 498 -1.88 -0.19 21.36
CA THR A 498 -2.70 1.03 21.21
C THR A 498 -3.02 1.36 19.75
N VAL A 499 -2.32 0.76 18.79
CA VAL A 499 -2.57 0.92 17.35
C VAL A 499 -3.61 -0.12 16.92
N PHE A 500 -4.87 0.30 16.85
CA PHE A 500 -5.99 -0.57 16.43
C PHE A 500 -6.12 -0.71 14.91
N ASP A 501 -5.57 0.24 14.16
CA ASP A 501 -5.66 0.26 12.70
C ASP A 501 -4.65 -0.72 12.07
N GLN A 502 -5.16 -1.85 11.57
CA GLN A 502 -4.36 -2.89 10.91
C GLN A 502 -3.64 -2.40 9.66
N SER A 503 -4.13 -1.35 9.00
CA SER A 503 -3.49 -0.79 7.80
C SER A 503 -2.17 -0.09 8.12
N VAL A 504 -1.95 0.34 9.37
CA VAL A 504 -0.70 0.99 9.80
C VAL A 504 0.49 0.05 9.66
N ALA A 505 0.34 -1.18 10.17
CA ALA A 505 1.37 -2.22 10.04
C ALA A 505 1.67 -2.53 8.56
N LYS A 506 0.62 -2.70 7.76
CA LYS A 506 0.77 -2.98 6.33
C LYS A 506 1.47 -1.84 5.59
N ARG A 507 1.08 -0.58 5.81
CA ARG A 507 1.73 0.60 5.21
C ARG A 507 3.20 0.74 5.61
N LEU A 508 3.51 0.50 6.89
CA LEU A 508 4.90 0.49 7.38
C LEU A 508 5.75 -0.56 6.65
N ILE A 509 5.24 -1.79 6.54
CA ILE A 509 5.91 -2.86 5.80
C ILE A 509 6.03 -2.50 4.33
N ILE A 510 4.97 -2.04 3.65
CA ILE A 510 5.04 -1.66 2.23
C ILE A 510 6.15 -0.64 2.00
N CYS A 511 6.25 0.40 2.83
CA CYS A 511 7.30 1.41 2.71
C CYS A 511 8.71 0.81 2.89
N LEU A 512 8.88 -0.11 3.84
CA LEU A 512 10.14 -0.81 4.07
C LEU A 512 10.51 -1.74 2.90
N LEU A 513 9.56 -2.51 2.38
CA LEU A 513 9.77 -3.38 1.22
C LEU A 513 10.13 -2.56 -0.02
N ALA A 514 9.46 -1.42 -0.23
CA ALA A 514 9.79 -0.49 -1.31
C ALA A 514 11.22 0.07 -1.17
N ALA A 515 11.66 0.37 0.05
CA ALA A 515 13.02 0.82 0.34
C ALA A 515 14.08 -0.29 0.08
N LEU A 516 13.79 -1.53 0.50
CA LEU A 516 14.63 -2.70 0.23
C LEU A 516 14.72 -2.99 -1.28
N ARG A 517 13.57 -2.92 -1.98
CA ARG A 517 13.49 -3.11 -3.43
C ARG A 517 14.29 -2.07 -4.18
N ALA A 518 14.18 -0.80 -3.78
CA ALA A 518 14.98 0.30 -4.32
C ALA A 518 16.50 0.10 -4.12
N ASN A 519 16.89 -0.65 -3.08
CA ASN A 519 18.28 -1.06 -2.82
C ASN A 519 18.68 -2.38 -3.50
N GLY A 520 17.82 -2.97 -4.34
CA GLY A 520 18.11 -4.16 -5.12
C GLY A 520 17.85 -5.49 -4.41
N SER A 521 17.24 -5.48 -3.23
CA SER A 521 16.74 -6.71 -2.61
C SER A 521 15.42 -7.15 -3.23
N PHE A 522 15.18 -8.47 -3.21
CA PHE A 522 13.99 -9.12 -3.76
C PHE A 522 13.27 -9.98 -2.72
N GLY A 523 13.80 -10.06 -1.49
CA GLY A 523 13.23 -10.88 -0.44
C GLY A 523 13.78 -10.53 0.94
N VAL A 524 12.92 -10.67 1.94
CA VAL A 524 13.24 -10.38 3.34
C VAL A 524 12.74 -11.51 4.22
N TYR A 525 13.49 -11.82 5.28
CA TYR A 525 13.03 -12.75 6.31
C TYR A 525 13.07 -12.14 7.71
N VAL A 526 12.34 -12.79 8.60
CA VAL A 526 12.27 -12.48 10.03
C VAL A 526 12.55 -13.75 10.81
N VAL A 527 13.23 -13.59 11.95
CA VAL A 527 13.50 -14.68 12.89
C VAL A 527 12.57 -14.53 14.07
N VAL A 528 11.75 -15.54 14.34
CA VAL A 528 10.77 -15.56 15.43
C VAL A 528 10.97 -16.80 16.29
N SER A 529 10.75 -16.68 17.60
CA SER A 529 10.76 -17.84 18.51
C SER A 529 9.52 -18.70 18.26
N SER A 530 9.69 -20.03 18.25
CA SER A 530 8.57 -20.98 18.09
C SER A 530 7.50 -20.87 19.18
N GLN A 531 7.86 -20.27 20.33
CA GLN A 531 6.96 -20.06 21.46
C GLN A 531 6.07 -18.82 21.28
N ASP A 532 6.46 -17.86 20.43
CA ASP A 532 5.74 -16.58 20.23
C ASP A 532 4.73 -16.69 19.09
N ARG A 533 3.65 -17.46 19.34
CA ARG A 533 2.55 -17.62 18.37
C ARG A 533 1.89 -16.31 17.94
N PRO A 534 1.65 -15.32 18.83
CA PRO A 534 1.09 -14.03 18.42
C PRO A 534 1.96 -13.31 17.40
N LEU A 535 3.29 -13.34 17.55
CA LEU A 535 4.20 -12.71 16.60
C LEU A 535 4.23 -13.44 15.26
N VAL A 536 4.17 -14.77 15.26
CA VAL A 536 4.01 -15.55 14.02
C VAL A 536 2.73 -15.16 13.29
N GLU A 537 1.59 -15.10 13.99
CA GLU A 537 0.30 -14.70 13.40
C GLU A 537 0.33 -13.25 12.86
N PHE A 538 1.02 -12.34 13.56
CA PHE A 538 1.23 -10.97 13.11
C PHE A 538 1.95 -10.92 11.75
N TYR A 539 3.06 -11.62 11.59
CA TYR A 539 3.78 -11.68 10.32
C TYR A 539 3.02 -12.45 9.23
N SER A 540 2.28 -13.50 9.58
CA SER A 540 1.42 -14.20 8.63
C SER A 540 0.31 -13.29 8.06
N LYS A 541 -0.28 -12.40 8.88
CA LYS A 541 -1.24 -11.38 8.41
C LYS A 541 -0.62 -10.31 7.51
N LEU A 542 0.71 -10.14 7.61
CA LEU A 542 1.52 -9.32 6.73
C LEU A 542 2.06 -10.12 5.53
N GLY A 543 1.52 -11.32 5.27
CA GLY A 543 1.84 -12.16 4.11
C GLY A 543 3.21 -12.82 4.13
N PHE A 544 3.85 -12.93 5.30
CA PHE A 544 5.05 -13.75 5.46
C PHE A 544 4.67 -15.23 5.56
N VAL A 545 5.49 -16.08 4.93
CA VAL A 545 5.31 -17.53 4.89
C VAL A 545 6.42 -18.20 5.67
N GLU A 546 6.11 -19.28 6.38
CA GLU A 546 7.11 -20.09 7.06
C GLU A 546 8.07 -20.74 6.07
N LEU A 547 9.35 -20.42 6.22
CA LEU A 547 10.44 -21.06 5.51
C LEU A 547 10.84 -22.32 6.28
N SER A 548 11.22 -23.37 5.57
CA SER A 548 11.51 -24.71 6.11
C SER A 548 12.26 -24.68 7.44
N GLN A 549 11.87 -25.55 8.39
CA GLN A 549 12.41 -25.62 9.75
C GLN A 549 13.93 -25.42 9.79
N GLY A 550 14.36 -24.42 10.56
CA GLY A 550 15.76 -24.19 10.86
C GLY A 550 16.41 -25.41 11.50
N LEU A 551 17.75 -25.41 11.54
CA LEU A 551 18.51 -26.46 12.24
C LEU A 551 18.23 -26.49 13.75
N ALA A 552 17.63 -25.43 14.32
CA ALA A 552 17.28 -25.34 15.73
C ALA A 552 15.77 -25.51 15.99
N PRO A 553 15.40 -26.31 17.01
CA PRO A 553 14.00 -26.67 17.28
C PRO A 553 13.13 -25.49 17.75
N ASP A 554 13.75 -24.38 18.21
CA ASP A 554 13.04 -23.27 18.86
C ASP A 554 12.94 -22.00 17.99
N THR A 555 13.44 -22.03 16.74
CA THR A 555 13.48 -20.85 15.86
C THR A 555 12.73 -21.09 14.56
N ILE A 556 11.84 -20.16 14.22
CA ILE A 556 11.06 -20.16 12.98
C ILE A 556 11.55 -19.00 12.10
N TYR A 557 11.79 -19.30 10.83
CA TYR A 557 12.12 -18.32 9.80
C TYR A 557 10.87 -18.02 8.98
N LEU A 558 10.46 -16.76 8.94
CA LEU A 558 9.34 -16.31 8.11
C LEU A 558 9.87 -15.45 6.98
N GLY A 559 9.54 -15.76 5.72
CA GLY A 559 10.04 -15.09 4.53
C GLY A 559 8.95 -14.43 3.71
N ARG A 560 9.32 -13.35 3.01
CA ARG A 560 8.48 -12.69 2.01
C ARG A 560 9.33 -12.23 0.84
N ILE A 561 8.87 -12.56 -0.37
CA ILE A 561 9.38 -12.05 -1.65
C ILE A 561 8.52 -10.87 -2.06
N PHE A 562 9.10 -9.83 -2.68
CA PHE A 562 8.36 -8.61 -3.01
C PHE A 562 8.85 -7.90 -4.26
#